data_AF-A0A945HFG9-F1
#
_entry.id   AF-A0A945HFG9-F1
#
_cell.length_a   1.000
_cell.length_b   1.000
_cell.length_c   1.000
_cell.angle_alpha   90.00
_cell.angle_beta   90.00
_cell.angle_gamma   90.00
#
_symmetry.space_group_name_H-M   'P 1'
#
loop_
_entity.id
_entity.type
_entity.pdbx_description
1 polymer ?
#
loop_
_entity_poly.entity_id
_entity_poly.type
_entity_poly.pdbx_seq_one_letter_code
_entity_poly.pdbx_strand_id
1 'polypeptide(L)'
;MQYLKFSIGIFLALAASRFIPHPPNFTSLLALSFYIPAILGIRFIPALVVSFFITDLIIGFHSVTFFTWGSVILIGLGSRFFDKSIFNRISGSLLGACLFFIITNFGVWSLGSYGYSLNGIINCYILALPFFGYSLVSTFIFAGVIESVYKYISLKKLIKPNYF
;
A
#
# COMPACT_ATOMS: atom_id res chain seq x y z
N MET A 1 -1.60 -20.27 14.07
CA MET A 1 -1.49 -19.28 15.16
C MET A 1 -0.75 -18.00 14.75
N GLN A 2 0.52 -18.04 14.32
CA GLN A 2 1.27 -16.81 13.97
C GLN A 2 0.73 -16.06 12.74
N TYR A 3 0.36 -16.76 11.66
CA TYR A 3 -0.21 -16.14 10.45
C TYR A 3 -1.44 -15.28 10.76
N LEU A 4 -2.34 -15.81 11.59
CA LEU A 4 -3.56 -15.09 12.00
C LEU A 4 -3.22 -13.84 12.81
N LYS A 5 -2.27 -13.92 13.75
CA LYS A 5 -1.81 -12.77 14.54
C LYS A 5 -1.27 -11.64 13.64
N PHE A 6 -0.42 -11.98 12.68
CA PHE A 6 0.09 -11.00 11.70
C PHE A 6 -1.03 -10.44 10.82
N SER A 7 -1.96 -11.28 10.36
CA SER A 7 -3.10 -10.85 9.55
C SER A 7 -3.99 -9.85 10.29
N ILE A 8 -4.26 -10.08 11.57
CA ILE A 8 -4.99 -9.14 12.43
C ILE A 8 -4.22 -7.82 12.58
N GLY A 9 -2.90 -7.89 12.79
CA GLY A 9 -2.06 -6.68 12.87
C GLY A 9 -2.08 -5.85 11.58
N ILE A 10 -2.02 -6.52 10.42
CA ILE A 10 -2.15 -5.89 9.09
C ILE A 10 -3.51 -5.20 8.96
N PHE A 11 -4.58 -5.90 9.31
CA PHE A 11 -5.93 -5.35 9.26
C PHE A 11 -6.06 -4.10 10.13
N LEU A 12 -5.61 -4.15 11.38
CA LEU A 12 -5.69 -3.03 12.32
C LEU A 12 -4.88 -1.82 11.82
N ALA A 13 -3.65 -2.03 11.34
CA ALA A 13 -2.80 -0.96 10.82
C ALA A 13 -3.40 -0.31 9.56
N LEU A 14 -4.00 -1.11 8.68
CA LEU A 14 -4.67 -0.60 7.48
C LEU A 14 -5.93 0.18 7.85
N ALA A 15 -6.81 -0.42 8.66
CA ALA A 15 -8.07 0.16 9.11
C ALA A 15 -7.88 1.47 9.86
N ALA A 16 -6.90 1.55 10.77
CA ALA A 16 -6.61 2.75 11.54
C ALA A 16 -6.31 3.95 10.63
N SER A 17 -5.49 3.76 9.59
CA SER A 17 -5.16 4.86 8.67
C SER A 17 -6.31 5.30 7.76
N ARG A 18 -7.36 4.47 7.62
CA ARG A 18 -8.44 4.66 6.65
C ARG A 18 -9.74 5.15 7.29
N PHE A 19 -10.01 4.76 8.52
CA PHE A 19 -11.22 5.17 9.24
C PHE A 19 -11.05 6.48 9.98
N ILE A 20 -9.81 6.86 10.31
CA ILE A 20 -9.52 8.19 10.87
C ILE A 20 -9.65 9.22 9.74
N PRO A 21 -10.29 10.39 9.97
CA PRO A 21 -10.32 11.46 8.98
C PRO A 21 -8.91 11.84 8.51
N HIS A 22 -8.69 11.76 7.21
CA HIS A 22 -7.40 11.97 6.58
C HIS A 22 -7.60 12.61 5.19
N PRO A 23 -6.57 13.29 4.64
CA PRO A 23 -6.63 13.78 3.27
C PRO A 23 -6.86 12.64 2.27
N PRO A 24 -7.41 12.92 1.08
CA PRO A 24 -7.59 11.92 0.03
C PRO A 24 -6.29 11.17 -0.28
N ASN A 25 -6.37 9.83 -0.37
CA ASN A 25 -5.25 8.92 -0.60
C ASN A 25 -4.12 8.94 0.46
N PHE A 26 -4.28 9.66 1.58
CA PHE A 26 -3.29 9.69 2.65
C PHE A 26 -3.47 8.50 3.60
N THR A 27 -3.07 7.29 3.18
CA THR A 27 -3.30 6.06 3.95
C THR A 27 -2.05 5.19 4.06
N SER A 28 -2.05 4.22 4.96
CA SER A 28 -0.95 3.25 5.10
C SER A 28 -0.98 2.15 4.02
N LEU A 29 -1.98 2.16 3.13
CA LEU A 29 -2.25 1.09 2.16
C LEU A 29 -1.03 0.75 1.31
N LEU A 30 -0.42 1.74 0.66
CA LEU A 30 0.67 1.52 -0.29
C LEU A 30 1.94 1.03 0.40
N ALA A 31 2.27 1.64 1.54
CA ALA A 31 3.40 1.21 2.37
C ALA A 31 3.19 -0.23 2.85
N LEU A 32 2.03 -0.58 3.40
CA LEU A 32 1.72 -1.95 3.85
C LEU A 32 1.74 -2.95 2.69
N SER A 33 1.17 -2.58 1.53
CA SER A 33 1.12 -3.43 0.33
C SER A 33 2.50 -3.83 -0.15
N PHE A 34 3.49 -2.94 0.00
CA PHE A 34 4.88 -3.23 -0.32
C PHE A 34 5.62 -3.95 0.83
N TYR A 35 5.56 -3.41 2.05
CA TYR A 35 6.41 -3.82 3.17
C TYR A 35 6.02 -5.17 3.75
N ILE A 36 4.73 -5.49 3.81
CA ILE A 36 4.28 -6.75 4.39
C ILE A 36 4.79 -7.94 3.57
N PRO A 37 4.64 -7.98 2.23
CA PRO A 37 5.22 -9.05 1.43
C PRO A 37 6.76 -9.04 1.40
N ALA A 38 7.39 -7.85 1.48
CA ALA A 38 8.86 -7.74 1.51
C ALA A 38 9.47 -8.31 2.80
N ILE A 39 8.82 -8.13 3.95
CA ILE A 39 9.34 -8.55 5.26
C ILE A 39 8.83 -9.94 5.68
N LEU A 40 7.53 -10.19 5.51
CA LEU A 40 6.86 -11.41 6.01
C LEU A 40 6.66 -12.48 4.91
N GLY A 41 6.92 -12.11 3.66
CA GLY A 41 6.79 -12.95 2.47
C GLY A 41 5.46 -12.78 1.74
N ILE A 42 5.46 -13.10 0.44
CA ILE A 42 4.31 -12.99 -0.49
C ILE A 42 3.04 -13.73 -0.03
N ARG A 43 3.17 -14.72 0.87
CA ARG A 43 2.04 -15.43 1.49
C ARG A 43 1.08 -14.53 2.29
N PHE A 44 1.48 -13.30 2.61
CA PHE A 44 0.65 -12.31 3.31
C PHE A 44 -0.08 -11.34 2.36
N ILE A 45 0.12 -11.44 1.04
CA ILE A 45 -0.69 -10.66 0.06
C ILE A 45 -2.19 -10.94 0.22
N PRO A 46 -2.67 -12.20 0.38
CA PRO A 46 -4.08 -12.45 0.64
C PRO A 46 -4.61 -11.74 1.90
N ALA A 47 -3.82 -11.68 2.98
CA ALA A 47 -4.22 -10.99 4.20
C ALA A 47 -4.38 -9.47 3.98
N LEU A 48 -3.53 -8.85 3.16
CA LEU A 48 -3.66 -7.45 2.75
C LEU A 48 -4.93 -7.22 1.92
N VAL A 49 -5.17 -8.06 0.92
CA VAL A 49 -6.34 -7.93 0.03
C VAL A 49 -7.64 -8.15 0.81
N VAL A 50 -7.69 -9.15 1.70
CA VAL A 50 -8.85 -9.38 2.57
C VAL A 50 -9.05 -8.20 3.53
N SER A 51 -7.98 -7.65 4.10
CA SER A 51 -8.08 -6.46 4.96
C SER A 51 -8.64 -5.26 4.19
N PHE A 52 -8.14 -5.03 2.98
CA PHE A 52 -8.61 -3.97 2.09
C PHE A 52 -10.08 -4.18 1.75
N PHE A 53 -10.46 -5.38 1.31
CA PHE A 53 -11.84 -5.76 1.02
C PHE A 53 -12.79 -5.47 2.19
N ILE A 54 -12.43 -5.87 3.41
CA ILE A 54 -13.23 -5.62 4.61
C ILE A 54 -13.36 -4.11 4.87
N THR A 55 -12.28 -3.34 4.72
CA THR A 55 -12.36 -1.88 4.88
C THR A 55 -13.22 -1.21 3.81
N ASP A 56 -13.23 -1.73 2.57
CA ASP A 56 -14.07 -1.23 1.48
C ASP A 56 -15.55 -1.58 1.69
N LEU A 57 -15.87 -2.71 2.32
CA LEU A 57 -17.25 -3.02 2.71
C LEU A 57 -17.82 -1.99 3.69
N ILE A 58 -16.97 -1.40 4.54
CA ILE A 58 -17.36 -0.40 5.53
C ILE A 58 -17.43 1.00 4.91
N ILE A 59 -16.43 1.36 4.08
CA ILE A 59 -16.34 2.69 3.46
C ILE A 59 -17.29 2.82 2.24
N GLY A 60 -17.54 1.72 1.54
CA GLY A 60 -18.29 1.66 0.30
C GLY A 60 -17.41 1.37 -0.92
N PHE A 61 -17.92 0.54 -1.83
CA PHE A 61 -17.27 0.27 -3.12
C PHE A 61 -17.40 1.47 -4.08
N HIS A 62 -16.43 1.59 -4.99
CA HIS A 62 -16.44 2.58 -6.05
C HIS A 62 -16.08 1.93 -7.39
N SER A 63 -16.35 2.63 -8.49
CA SER A 63 -16.18 2.08 -9.85
C SER A 63 -14.75 1.61 -10.16
N VAL A 64 -13.76 2.23 -9.52
CA VAL A 64 -12.32 1.97 -9.71
C VAL A 64 -11.76 0.90 -8.75
N THR A 65 -12.59 0.28 -7.89
CA THR A 65 -12.11 -0.63 -6.83
C THR A 65 -11.27 -1.81 -7.34
N PHE A 66 -11.62 -2.38 -8.50
CA PHE A 66 -10.80 -3.48 -9.06
C PHE A 66 -9.38 -3.05 -9.44
N PHE A 67 -9.21 -1.80 -9.89
CA PHE A 67 -7.89 -1.24 -10.21
C PHE A 67 -7.08 -0.96 -8.93
N THR A 68 -7.73 -0.55 -7.84
CA THR A 68 -7.05 -0.35 -6.55
C THR A 68 -6.60 -1.67 -5.94
N TRP A 69 -7.42 -2.73 -6.00
CA TRP A 69 -7.00 -4.06 -5.52
C TRP A 69 -5.92 -4.69 -6.38
N GLY A 70 -6.05 -4.58 -7.71
CA GLY A 70 -5.06 -5.11 -8.65
C GLY A 70 -3.68 -4.47 -8.45
N SER A 71 -3.64 -3.14 -8.26
CA SER A 71 -2.38 -2.44 -7.96
C SER A 71 -1.77 -2.88 -6.63
N VAL A 72 -2.55 -3.07 -5.56
CA VAL A 72 -2.04 -3.61 -4.28
C VAL A 72 -1.37 -4.98 -4.45
N ILE A 73 -1.99 -5.88 -5.23
CA ILE A 73 -1.41 -7.20 -5.52
C ILE A 73 -0.09 -7.04 -6.29
N LEU A 74 -0.05 -6.20 -7.33
CA LEU A 74 1.15 -5.99 -8.14
C LEU A 74 2.30 -5.37 -7.34
N ILE A 75 2.00 -4.40 -6.47
CA ILE A 75 2.97 -3.81 -5.55
C ILE A 75 3.55 -4.88 -4.63
N GLY A 76 2.68 -5.74 -4.06
CA GLY A 76 3.10 -6.81 -3.16
C GLY A 76 3.93 -7.89 -3.86
N LEU A 77 3.63 -8.22 -5.12
CA LEU A 77 4.44 -9.16 -5.91
C LEU A 77 5.78 -8.56 -6.34
N GLY A 78 5.82 -7.25 -6.60
CA GLY A 78 7.03 -6.53 -6.98
C GLY A 78 7.99 -6.28 -5.82
N SER A 79 7.51 -6.29 -4.57
CA SER A 79 8.33 -5.89 -3.42
C SER A 79 9.54 -6.78 -3.15
N ARG A 80 9.47 -8.07 -3.54
CA ARG A 80 10.59 -9.04 -3.46
C ARG A 80 11.85 -8.61 -4.20
N PHE A 81 11.73 -7.72 -5.19
CA PHE A 81 12.89 -7.24 -5.95
C PHE A 81 13.64 -6.12 -5.23
N PHE A 82 13.08 -5.59 -4.14
CA PHE A 82 13.52 -4.38 -3.45
C PHE A 82 13.75 -4.60 -1.94
N ASP A 83 13.83 -5.84 -1.46
CA ASP A 83 13.88 -6.18 -0.03
C ASP A 83 15.28 -6.07 0.63
N LYS A 84 16.35 -5.97 -0.17
CA LYS A 84 17.76 -6.08 0.26
C LYS A 84 18.23 -5.03 1.28
N SER A 85 17.80 -3.77 1.16
CA SER A 85 18.29 -2.66 1.98
C SER A 85 17.15 -1.72 2.35
N ILE A 86 17.35 -0.87 3.37
CA ILE A 86 16.38 0.17 3.73
C ILE A 86 16.12 1.12 2.55
N PHE A 87 17.18 1.52 1.83
CA PHE A 87 17.05 2.39 0.66
C PHE A 87 16.25 1.72 -0.45
N ASN A 88 16.48 0.43 -0.70
CA ASN A 88 15.75 -0.34 -1.70
C ASN A 88 14.28 -0.48 -1.31
N ARG A 89 13.97 -0.72 -0.03
CA ARG A 89 12.58 -0.87 0.41
C ARG A 89 11.80 0.43 0.36
N ILE A 90 12.40 1.54 0.79
CA ILE A 90 11.76 2.86 0.68
C ILE A 90 11.54 3.22 -0.79
N SER A 91 12.56 3.10 -1.64
CA SER A 91 12.42 3.39 -3.07
C SER A 91 11.41 2.47 -3.75
N GLY A 92 11.40 1.17 -3.43
CA GLY A 92 10.41 0.22 -3.93
C GLY A 92 8.98 0.55 -3.51
N SER A 93 8.76 1.01 -2.27
CA SER A 93 7.43 1.44 -1.82
C SER A 93 6.94 2.69 -2.56
N LEU A 94 7.83 3.65 -2.83
CA LEU A 94 7.52 4.86 -3.60
C LEU A 94 7.25 4.54 -5.08
N LEU A 95 8.01 3.62 -5.68
CA LEU A 95 7.71 3.08 -7.00
C LEU A 95 6.34 2.37 -7.03
N GLY A 96 5.98 1.70 -5.93
CA GLY A 96 4.64 1.15 -5.73
C GLY A 96 3.55 2.22 -5.76
N ALA A 97 3.79 3.38 -5.14
CA ALA A 97 2.88 4.52 -5.23
C ALA A 97 2.75 5.09 -6.66
N CYS A 98 3.84 5.14 -7.42
CA CYS A 98 3.82 5.49 -8.84
C CYS A 98 2.98 4.48 -9.64
N LEU A 99 3.16 3.18 -9.38
CA LEU A 99 2.41 2.12 -10.05
C LEU A 99 0.90 2.21 -9.72
N PHE A 100 0.56 2.45 -8.46
CA PHE A 100 -0.82 2.69 -8.03
C PHE A 100 -1.44 3.87 -8.77
N PHE A 101 -0.72 4.99 -8.85
CA PHE A 101 -1.16 6.18 -9.57
C PHE A 101 -1.47 5.89 -11.04
N ILE A 102 -0.58 5.18 -11.74
CA ILE A 102 -0.79 4.82 -13.14
C ILE A 102 -2.02 3.92 -13.30
N ILE A 103 -2.10 2.83 -12.53
CA ILE A 103 -3.16 1.84 -12.71
C ILE A 103 -4.54 2.41 -12.36
N THR A 104 -4.64 3.15 -11.26
CA THR A 104 -5.94 3.67 -10.79
C THR A 104 -6.48 4.77 -11.67
N ASN A 105 -5.63 5.67 -12.17
CA ASN A 105 -6.07 6.73 -13.08
C ASN A 105 -6.35 6.21 -14.49
N PHE A 106 -5.61 5.19 -14.95
CA PHE A 106 -6.02 4.44 -16.13
C PHE A 106 -7.43 3.84 -15.94
N GLY A 107 -7.71 3.28 -14.77
CA GLY A 107 -9.05 2.81 -14.40
C GLY A 107 -10.12 3.90 -14.51
N VAL A 108 -9.91 5.05 -13.87
CA VAL A 108 -10.82 6.21 -13.92
C VAL A 108 -11.12 6.64 -15.37
N TRP A 109 -10.10 6.74 -16.20
CA TRP A 109 -10.24 7.10 -17.61
C TRP A 109 -10.97 6.01 -18.42
N SER A 110 -10.58 4.74 -18.24
CA SER A 110 -11.18 3.61 -18.97
C SER A 110 -12.68 3.43 -18.70
N LEU A 111 -13.15 3.89 -17.54
CA LEU A 111 -14.56 3.90 -17.15
C LEU A 111 -15.34 5.11 -17.70
N GLY A 112 -14.70 5.95 -18.53
CA GLY A 112 -15.35 7.02 -19.29
C GLY A 112 -15.40 8.39 -18.61
N SER A 113 -14.85 8.55 -17.40
CA SER A 113 -14.98 9.78 -16.58
C SER A 113 -14.45 11.06 -17.25
N TYR A 114 -13.53 10.93 -18.21
CA TYR A 114 -12.90 12.04 -18.95
C TYR A 114 -13.05 11.90 -20.48
N GLY A 115 -13.94 11.02 -20.94
CA GLY A 115 -14.12 10.68 -22.35
C GLY A 115 -12.96 9.87 -22.96
N TYR A 116 -13.23 9.18 -24.07
CA TYR A 116 -12.29 8.25 -24.71
C TYR A 116 -11.31 8.91 -25.69
N SER A 117 -10.85 10.12 -25.38
CA SER A 117 -9.88 10.87 -26.21
C SER A 117 -8.49 10.89 -25.58
N LEU A 118 -7.46 11.16 -26.40
CA LEU A 118 -6.09 11.38 -25.92
C LEU A 118 -6.00 12.57 -24.94
N ASN A 119 -6.78 13.63 -25.17
CA ASN A 119 -6.86 14.75 -24.22
C ASN A 119 -7.53 14.32 -22.91
N GLY A 120 -8.51 13.42 -22.97
CA GLY A 120 -9.19 12.85 -21.79
C GLY A 120 -8.23 12.12 -20.86
N ILE A 121 -7.35 11.27 -21.40
CA ILE A 121 -6.36 10.55 -20.58
C ILE A 121 -5.33 11.52 -19.98
N ILE A 122 -4.86 12.51 -20.74
CA ILE A 122 -3.91 13.52 -20.23
C ILE A 122 -4.54 14.31 -19.07
N ASN A 123 -5.76 14.80 -19.26
CA ASN A 123 -6.48 15.56 -18.24
C ASN A 123 -6.74 14.73 -16.97
N CYS A 124 -7.11 13.46 -17.12
CA CYS A 124 -7.31 12.54 -16.00
C CYS A 124 -6.07 12.46 -15.11
N TYR A 125 -4.88 12.36 -15.70
CA TYR A 125 -3.63 12.25 -14.95
C TYR A 125 -3.19 13.59 -14.33
N ILE A 126 -3.38 14.71 -15.04
CA ILE A 126 -3.05 16.05 -14.52
C ILE A 126 -3.88 16.35 -13.27
N LEU A 127 -5.18 16.10 -13.32
CA LEU A 127 -6.09 16.35 -12.18
C LEU A 127 -5.84 15.40 -11.01
N ALA A 128 -5.21 14.25 -11.26
CA ALA A 128 -4.86 13.29 -10.22
C ALA A 128 -3.54 13.61 -9.48
N LEU A 129 -2.73 14.57 -9.95
CA LEU A 129 -1.43 14.91 -9.35
C LEU A 129 -1.48 15.31 -7.86
N PRO A 130 -2.47 16.09 -7.38
CA PRO A 130 -2.55 16.41 -5.95
C PRO A 130 -2.73 15.16 -5.09
N PHE A 131 -3.58 14.23 -5.53
CA PHE A 131 -3.82 12.95 -4.87
C PHE A 131 -2.58 12.06 -4.87
N PHE A 132 -1.81 12.09 -5.96
CA PHE A 132 -0.52 11.41 -6.03
C PHE A 132 0.50 11.97 -5.04
N GLY A 133 0.54 13.30 -4.87
CA GLY A 133 1.35 13.95 -3.86
C GLY A 133 1.05 13.43 -2.45
N TYR A 134 -0.24 13.35 -2.08
CA TYR A 134 -0.64 12.77 -0.79
C TYR A 134 -0.25 11.29 -0.66
N SER A 135 -0.41 10.50 -1.72
CA SER A 135 0.04 9.10 -1.74
C SER A 135 1.54 8.96 -1.51
N LEU A 136 2.37 9.78 -2.14
CA LEU A 136 3.83 9.73 -1.98
C LEU A 136 4.24 10.11 -0.56
N VAL A 137 3.70 11.21 -0.03
CA VAL A 137 4.04 11.69 1.32
C VAL A 137 3.61 10.68 2.37
N SER A 138 2.36 10.18 2.30
CA SER A 138 1.88 9.16 3.23
C SER A 138 2.70 7.87 3.14
N THR A 139 3.00 7.38 1.92
CA THR A 139 3.82 6.19 1.72
C THR A 139 5.20 6.35 2.36
N PHE A 140 5.85 7.50 2.17
CA PHE A 140 7.15 7.78 2.77
C PHE A 140 7.10 7.79 4.31
N ILE A 141 6.09 8.45 4.90
CA ILE A 141 5.90 8.52 6.35
C ILE A 141 5.66 7.11 6.92
N PHE A 142 4.71 6.36 6.36
CA PHE A 142 4.40 5.02 6.84
C PHE A 142 5.54 4.02 6.59
N ALA A 143 6.29 4.16 5.50
CA ALA A 143 7.52 3.38 5.27
C ALA A 143 8.53 3.62 6.40
N GLY A 144 8.76 4.89 6.79
CA GLY A 144 9.64 5.24 7.90
C GLY A 144 9.20 4.64 9.24
N VAL A 145 7.89 4.66 9.53
CA VAL A 145 7.32 4.03 10.72
C VAL A 145 7.55 2.51 10.70
N ILE A 146 7.23 1.84 9.60
CA ILE A 146 7.39 0.38 9.47
C ILE A 146 8.86 -0.03 9.58
N GLU A 147 9.77 0.69 8.93
CA GLU A 147 11.22 0.46 9.02
C GLU A 147 11.74 0.60 10.45
N SER A 148 11.28 1.63 11.17
CA SER A 148 11.68 1.88 12.55
C SER A 148 11.24 0.72 13.46
N VAL A 149 9.99 0.28 13.33
CA VAL A 149 9.45 -0.87 14.07
C VAL A 149 10.20 -2.16 13.71
N TYR A 150 10.44 -2.41 12.42
CA TYR A 150 11.15 -3.60 11.94
C TYR A 150 12.58 -3.67 12.48
N LYS A 151 13.33 -2.56 12.42
CA LYS A 151 14.69 -2.49 12.97
C LYS A 151 14.71 -2.66 14.49
N TYR A 152 13.79 -2.04 15.22
CA TYR A 152 13.70 -2.18 16.67
C TYR A 152 13.48 -3.64 17.09
N ILE A 153 12.53 -4.33 16.44
CA ILE A 153 12.25 -5.75 16.71
C ILE A 153 13.46 -6.61 16.36
N SER A 154 14.11 -6.35 15.23
CA SER A 154 15.30 -7.09 14.77
C SER A 154 16.48 -6.93 15.74
N LEU A 155 16.72 -5.71 16.22
CA LEU A 155 17.76 -5.42 17.20
C LEU A 155 17.48 -6.12 18.55
N LYS A 156 16.21 -6.12 18.99
CA LYS A 156 15.82 -6.76 20.25
C LYS A 156 16.01 -8.28 20.21
N LYS A 157 15.76 -8.92 19.05
CA LYS A 157 16.05 -10.34 18.83
C LYS A 157 17.55 -10.65 18.87
N LEU A 158 18.39 -9.75 18.37
CA LEU A 158 19.85 -9.92 18.45
C LEU A 158 20.36 -9.82 19.88
N ILE A 159 19.80 -8.91 20.70
CA ILE A 159 20.25 -8.66 22.08
C ILE A 159 19.70 -9.71 23.07
N LYS A 160 18.52 -10.29 22.82
CA LYS A 160 17.93 -11.37 23.64
C LYS A 160 17.66 -12.60 22.76
N PRO A 161 18.70 -13.38 22.41
CA PRO A 161 18.58 -14.43 21.40
C PRO A 161 17.66 -15.59 21.78
N ASN A 162 17.38 -15.81 23.07
CA ASN A 162 16.28 -16.61 23.64
C ASN A 162 16.70 -16.92 25.10
N TYR A 163 15.92 -16.47 26.07
CA TYR A 163 15.77 -17.23 27.31
C TYR A 163 14.38 -17.87 27.18
N PHE A 164 14.36 -19.21 27.18
CA PHE A 164 13.25 -20.13 26.90
C PHE A 164 13.09 -20.56 25.44
#